data_AF-A0A0M9EAM3-F1
#
_entry.id   AF-A0A0M9EAM3-F1
#
_cell.length_a   1.000
_cell.length_b   1.000
_cell.length_c   1.000
_cell.angle_alpha   90.00
_cell.angle_beta   90.00
_cell.angle_gamma   90.00
#
_symmetry.space_group_name_H-M   'P 1'
#
loop_
_entity.id
_entity.type
_entity.pdbx_description
1 polymer ?
#
loop_
_entity_poly.entity_id
_entity_poly.type
_entity_poly.pdbx_seq_one_letter_code
_entity_poly.pdbx_strand_id
1 'polypeptide(L)'
;MSKEKIKPIEYMIQFKNAIINAYQDNDRNSEKTWQSLGLIMPELKQVMKKNTFKQYMTVLVSFCSELDRINNENEKIKKELELLKNEHVNKSNRLSNHSGKKLDRVRQNSHKVRQKLDISLKISGWNVRK
;
A
#
# COMPACT_ATOMS: atom_id res chain seq x y z
N MET A 1 8.93 -0.91 -47.92
CA MET A 1 8.36 -0.92 -46.56
C MET A 1 8.08 0.50 -46.14
N SER A 2 6.81 0.89 -46.04
CA SER A 2 6.38 2.18 -45.51
C SER A 2 6.71 2.22 -44.02
N LYS A 3 7.67 3.07 -43.62
CA LYS A 3 7.90 3.37 -42.20
C LYS A 3 6.60 3.95 -41.64
N GLU A 4 5.97 3.26 -40.71
CA GLU A 4 4.80 3.80 -40.01
C GLU A 4 5.19 5.14 -39.38
N LYS A 5 4.42 6.18 -39.69
CA LYS A 5 4.64 7.50 -39.11
C LYS A 5 4.14 7.46 -37.67
N ILE A 6 5.07 7.38 -36.71
CA ILE A 6 4.78 7.47 -35.28
C ILE A 6 4.03 8.78 -35.01
N LYS A 7 2.92 8.72 -34.27
CA LYS A 7 2.17 9.93 -33.94
C LYS A 7 2.91 10.71 -32.83
N PRO A 8 2.79 12.05 -32.81
CA PRO A 8 3.39 12.88 -31.77
C PRO A 8 3.10 12.43 -30.33
N ILE A 9 1.86 12.07 -30.04
CA ILE A 9 1.45 11.65 -28.70
C ILE A 9 2.06 10.30 -28.30
N GLU A 10 2.13 9.34 -29.24
CA GLU A 10 2.75 8.04 -29.02
C GLU A 10 4.24 8.20 -28.71
N TYR A 11 4.90 9.11 -29.43
CA TYR A 11 6.30 9.45 -29.18
C TYR A 11 6.51 10.06 -27.78
N MET A 12 5.65 11.00 -27.36
CA MET A 12 5.72 11.58 -26.00
C MET A 12 5.58 10.51 -24.92
N ILE A 13 4.66 9.56 -25.11
CA ILE A 13 4.41 8.48 -24.14
C ILE A 13 5.60 7.53 -24.08
N GLN A 14 6.11 7.12 -25.24
CA GLN A 14 7.23 6.18 -25.36
C GLN A 14 8.47 6.72 -24.65
N PHE A 15 8.77 8.01 -24.82
CA PHE A 15 9.98 8.64 -24.28
C PHE A 15 9.71 9.53 -23.06
N LYS A 16 8.57 9.33 -22.37
CA LYS A 16 8.10 10.22 -21.29
C LYS A 16 9.16 10.51 -20.23
N ASN A 17 9.92 9.49 -19.81
CA ASN A 17 10.91 9.63 -18.74
C ASN A 17 12.08 10.51 -19.19
N ALA A 18 12.61 10.27 -20.39
CA ALA A 18 13.70 11.07 -20.95
C ALA A 18 13.27 12.53 -21.15
N ILE A 19 12.06 12.74 -21.65
CA ILE A 19 11.49 14.08 -21.86
C ILE A 19 11.30 14.82 -20.54
N ILE A 20 10.74 14.15 -19.51
CA ILE A 20 10.52 14.74 -18.19
C ILE A 20 11.84 15.05 -17.48
N ASN A 21 12.82 14.14 -17.55
CA ASN A 21 14.13 14.38 -16.95
C ASN A 21 14.81 15.59 -17.63
N ALA A 22 14.83 15.63 -18.96
CA ALA A 22 15.35 16.78 -19.70
C ALA A 22 14.56 18.07 -19.38
N TYR A 23 13.27 17.98 -19.06
CA TYR A 23 12.49 19.12 -18.61
C TYR A 23 12.91 19.62 -17.23
N GLN A 24 13.19 18.70 -16.30
CA GLN A 24 13.69 19.03 -14.96
C GLN A 24 15.09 19.63 -15.02
N ASP A 25 16.00 19.05 -15.81
CA ASP A 25 17.39 19.51 -15.96
C ASP A 25 17.50 20.90 -16.61
N ASN A 26 16.49 21.29 -17.40
CA ASN A 26 16.45 22.57 -18.11
C ASN A 26 15.55 23.62 -17.42
N ASP A 27 15.54 23.66 -16.09
CA ASP A 27 14.78 24.62 -15.28
C ASP A 27 13.26 24.65 -15.57
N ARG A 28 12.68 23.52 -15.98
CA ARG A 28 11.26 23.44 -16.38
C ARG A 28 10.92 24.41 -17.52
N ASN A 29 11.87 24.66 -18.42
CA ASN A 29 11.68 25.54 -19.57
C ASN A 29 11.51 24.74 -20.86
N SER A 30 10.29 24.74 -21.41
CA SER A 30 9.96 23.98 -22.63
C SER A 30 10.82 24.33 -23.83
N GLU A 31 11.33 25.56 -23.93
CA GLU A 31 12.21 25.99 -25.03
C GLU A 31 13.57 25.31 -24.94
N LYS A 32 14.21 25.43 -23.78
CA LYS A 32 15.52 24.83 -23.52
C LYS A 32 15.45 23.31 -23.67
N THR A 33 14.41 22.71 -23.11
CA THR A 33 14.14 21.27 -23.24
C THR A 33 13.97 20.85 -24.70
N TRP A 34 13.20 21.60 -25.50
CA TRP A 34 13.04 21.31 -26.93
C TRP A 34 14.37 21.36 -27.69
N GLN A 35 15.22 22.34 -27.40
CA GLN A 35 16.53 22.46 -28.04
C GLN A 35 17.46 21.31 -27.62
N SER A 36 17.54 21.03 -26.31
CA SER A 36 18.35 19.95 -25.73
C SER A 36 17.93 18.58 -26.26
N LEU A 37 16.64 18.24 -26.18
CA LEU A 37 16.10 17.00 -26.74
C LEU A 37 16.27 16.94 -28.25
N GLY A 38 16.22 18.08 -28.94
CA GLY A 38 16.47 18.15 -30.38
C GLY A 38 17.91 17.81 -30.80
N LEU A 39 18.86 17.79 -29.87
CA LEU A 39 20.24 17.33 -30.09
C LEU A 39 20.40 15.85 -29.75
N ILE A 40 19.75 15.40 -28.68
CA ILE A 40 19.85 14.02 -28.16
C ILE A 40 18.96 13.05 -28.94
N MET A 41 17.78 13.53 -29.37
CA MET A 41 16.71 12.79 -30.02
C MET A 41 16.25 13.55 -31.28
N PRO A 42 17.04 13.54 -32.37
CA PRO A 42 16.74 14.31 -33.57
C PRO A 42 15.40 13.92 -34.23
N GLU A 43 14.92 12.70 -34.03
CA GLU A 43 13.62 12.23 -34.50
C GLU A 43 12.45 13.03 -33.92
N LEU A 44 12.63 13.65 -32.74
CA LEU A 44 11.62 14.51 -32.13
C LEU A 44 11.18 15.63 -33.08
N LYS A 45 12.15 16.25 -33.79
CA LYS A 45 11.88 17.32 -34.76
C LYS A 45 11.23 16.81 -36.04
N GLN A 46 11.36 15.52 -36.34
CA GLN A 46 10.71 14.88 -37.49
C GLN A 46 9.26 14.51 -37.16
N VAL A 47 9.02 14.07 -35.93
CA VAL A 47 7.71 13.58 -35.48
C VAL A 47 6.76 14.74 -35.16
N MET A 48 7.24 15.82 -34.56
CA MET A 48 6.37 16.92 -34.15
C MET A 48 7.00 18.31 -34.30
N LYS A 49 6.15 19.33 -34.35
CA LYS A 49 6.58 20.72 -34.29
C LYS A 49 6.72 21.18 -32.85
N LYS A 50 7.57 22.17 -32.62
CA LYS A 50 7.80 22.81 -31.32
C LYS A 50 6.52 23.24 -30.59
N ASN A 51 5.54 23.81 -31.32
CA ASN A 51 4.28 24.23 -30.71
C ASN A 51 3.46 23.03 -30.17
N THR A 52 3.43 21.94 -30.94
CA THR A 52 2.79 20.68 -30.55
C THR A 52 3.50 20.07 -29.33
N PHE A 53 4.83 20.08 -29.33
CA PHE A 53 5.62 19.65 -28.18
C PHE A 53 5.26 20.46 -26.93
N LYS A 54 5.22 21.79 -27.02
CA LYS A 54 4.86 22.67 -25.89
C LYS A 54 3.46 22.33 -25.34
N GLN A 55 2.47 22.14 -26.21
CA GLN A 55 1.11 21.77 -25.81
C GLN A 55 1.09 20.43 -25.06
N TYR A 56 1.74 19.40 -25.60
CA TYR A 56 1.81 18.10 -24.93
C TYR A 56 2.66 18.11 -23.67
N MET A 57 3.70 18.92 -23.61
CA MET A 57 4.55 19.02 -22.43
C MET A 57 3.76 19.48 -21.22
N THR A 58 2.90 20.50 -21.37
CA THR A 58 2.02 20.96 -20.29
C THR A 58 1.13 19.85 -19.75
N VAL A 59 0.52 19.07 -20.65
CA VAL A 59 -0.34 17.94 -20.26
C VAL A 59 0.47 16.84 -19.60
N LEU A 60 1.63 16.49 -20.18
CA LEU A 60 2.50 15.43 -19.69
C LEU A 60 3.03 15.73 -18.28
N VAL A 61 3.47 16.98 -18.03
CA VAL A 61 3.93 17.40 -16.69
C VAL A 61 2.81 17.28 -15.67
N SER A 62 1.61 17.77 -16.01
CA SER A 62 0.45 17.71 -15.12
C SER A 62 0.07 16.26 -14.81
N PHE A 63 0.07 15.41 -15.84
CA PHE A 63 -0.22 13.99 -15.71
C PHE A 63 0.81 13.26 -14.84
N CYS A 64 2.11 13.51 -15.03
CA CYS A 64 3.17 12.95 -14.19
C CYS A 64 3.02 13.39 -12.72
N SER A 65 2.71 14.67 -12.48
CA SER A 65 2.47 15.17 -11.12
C SER A 65 1.30 14.47 -10.43
N GLU A 66 0.20 14.23 -11.15
CA GLU A 66 -0.95 13.51 -10.61
C GLU A 66 -0.63 12.04 -10.35
N LEU A 67 0.13 11.39 -11.23
CA LEU A 67 0.61 10.02 -11.00
C LEU A 67 1.50 9.92 -9.76
N ASP A 68 2.42 10.86 -9.55
CA ASP A 68 3.27 10.90 -8.37
C ASP A 68 2.45 11.11 -7.10
N ARG A 69 1.41 11.96 -7.14
CA ARG A 69 0.48 12.13 -6.01
C ARG A 69 -0.21 10.82 -5.66
N ILE A 70 -0.80 10.15 -6.66
CA ILE A 70 -1.50 8.87 -6.46
C ILE A 70 -0.55 7.80 -5.93
N ASN A 71 0.68 7.71 -6.46
CA ASN A 71 1.67 6.76 -5.98
C ASN A 71 2.04 7.02 -4.52
N ASN A 72 2.23 8.28 -4.13
CA ASN A 72 2.51 8.66 -2.75
C ASN A 72 1.35 8.34 -1.79
N GLU A 73 0.11 8.58 -2.22
CA GLU A 73 -1.10 8.20 -1.47
C GLU A 73 -1.20 6.68 -1.30
N ASN A 74 -0.97 5.92 -2.38
CA ASN A 74 -0.97 4.46 -2.33
C ASN A 74 0.08 3.90 -1.35
N GLU A 75 1.29 4.47 -1.34
CA GLU A 75 2.33 4.06 -0.39
C GLU A 75 1.98 4.39 1.07
N LYS A 76 1.30 5.53 1.32
CA LYS A 76 0.77 5.84 2.66
C LYS A 76 -0.29 4.82 3.09
N ILE A 77 -1.25 4.53 2.22
CA ILE A 77 -2.32 3.57 2.51
C ILE A 77 -1.73 2.18 2.79
N LYS A 78 -0.75 1.72 2.00
CA LYS A 78 -0.08 0.43 2.26
C LYS A 78 0.55 0.39 3.65
N LYS A 79 1.25 1.44 4.06
CA LYS A 79 1.87 1.55 5.39
C LYS A 79 0.82 1.53 6.50
N GLU A 80 -0.26 2.29 6.35
CA GLU A 80 -1.38 2.28 7.32
C GLU A 80 -2.03 0.91 7.44
N LEU A 81 -2.24 0.22 6.31
CA LEU A 81 -2.82 -1.12 6.26
C LEU A 81 -1.92 -2.15 6.96
N GLU A 82 -0.60 -2.04 6.78
CA GLU A 82 0.39 -2.87 7.46
C GLU A 82 0.42 -2.61 8.97
N LEU A 83 0.34 -1.35 9.40
CA LEU A 83 0.22 -0.99 10.81
C LEU A 83 -1.06 -1.57 11.45
N LEU A 84 -2.20 -1.45 10.76
CA LEU A 84 -3.48 -2.01 11.23
C LEU A 84 -3.45 -3.54 11.32
N LYS A 85 -2.82 -4.21 10.35
CA LYS A 85 -2.61 -5.67 10.41
C LYS A 85 -1.77 -6.06 11.64
N ASN A 86 -0.68 -5.35 11.88
CA ASN A 86 0.18 -5.60 13.04
C ASN A 86 -0.55 -5.34 14.36
N GLU A 87 -1.35 -4.27 14.45
CA GLU A 87 -2.21 -4.04 15.60
C GLU A 87 -3.23 -5.15 15.82
N HIS A 88 -3.88 -5.64 14.76
CA HIS A 88 -4.86 -6.70 14.85
C HIS A 88 -4.22 -8.01 15.35
N VAL A 89 -3.06 -8.37 14.82
CA VAL A 89 -2.28 -9.54 15.29
C VAL A 89 -1.91 -9.37 16.76
N ASN A 90 -1.41 -8.20 17.15
CA ASN A 90 -1.03 -7.92 18.54
C ASN A 90 -2.22 -7.94 19.50
N LYS A 91 -3.38 -7.38 19.10
CA LYS A 91 -4.64 -7.41 19.88
C LYS A 91 -5.17 -8.84 20.00
N SER A 92 -5.16 -9.62 18.92
CA SER A 92 -5.56 -11.03 18.92
C SER A 92 -4.67 -11.88 19.86
N ASN A 93 -3.35 -11.68 19.80
CA ASN A 93 -2.40 -12.35 20.69
C ASN A 93 -2.58 -11.95 22.16
N ARG A 94 -3.00 -10.71 22.45
CA ARG A 94 -3.33 -10.29 23.81
C ARG A 94 -4.64 -10.92 24.30
N LEU A 95 -5.66 -11.02 23.44
CA LEU A 95 -6.94 -11.64 23.77
C LEU A 95 -6.80 -13.14 24.05
N SER A 96 -6.02 -13.88 23.26
CA SER A 96 -5.76 -15.31 23.47
C SER A 96 -5.01 -15.58 24.78
N ASN A 97 -4.02 -14.75 25.10
CA ASN A 97 -3.25 -14.86 26.35
C ASN A 97 -4.07 -14.49 27.60
N HIS A 98 -5.11 -13.66 27.45
CA HIS A 98 -5.95 -13.24 28.57
C HIS A 98 -7.14 -14.19 28.82
N SER A 99 -7.73 -14.75 27.77
CA SER A 99 -8.81 -15.73 27.88
C SER A 99 -8.31 -17.06 28.47
N GLY A 100 -7.13 -17.54 28.04
CA GLY A 100 -6.52 -18.74 28.59
C GLY A 100 -6.29 -18.66 30.10
N LYS A 101 -5.72 -17.55 30.60
CA LYS A 101 -5.45 -17.38 32.04
C LYS A 101 -6.71 -17.26 32.90
N LYS A 102 -7.80 -16.66 32.39
CA LYS A 102 -9.08 -16.60 33.12
C LYS A 102 -9.78 -17.94 33.17
N LEU A 103 -9.83 -18.66 32.05
CA LEU A 103 -10.43 -20.00 31.98
C LEU A 103 -9.67 -21.00 32.88
N ASP A 104 -8.35 -20.91 32.90
CA ASP A 104 -7.52 -21.78 33.73
C ASP A 104 -7.70 -21.48 35.24
N ARG A 105 -7.86 -20.20 35.61
CA ARG A 105 -8.26 -19.82 36.98
C ARG A 105 -9.65 -20.34 37.37
N VAL A 106 -10.62 -20.28 36.47
CA VAL A 106 -11.96 -20.83 36.72
C VAL A 106 -11.89 -22.35 36.89
N ARG A 107 -11.09 -23.05 36.08
CA ARG A 107 -10.87 -24.50 36.17
C ARG A 107 -10.18 -24.90 37.47
N GLN A 108 -9.18 -24.14 37.92
CA GLN A 108 -8.51 -24.39 39.20
C GLN A 108 -9.43 -24.14 40.40
N ASN A 109 -10.24 -23.07 40.35
CA ASN A 109 -11.18 -22.76 41.42
C ASN A 109 -12.32 -23.78 41.50
N SER A 110 -12.88 -24.21 40.37
CA SER A 110 -13.91 -25.25 40.37
C SER A 110 -13.37 -26.58 40.90
N HIS A 111 -12.11 -26.92 40.63
CA HIS A 111 -11.49 -28.12 41.17
C HIS A 111 -11.32 -28.06 42.70
N LYS A 112 -10.91 -26.91 43.24
CA LYS A 112 -10.82 -26.67 44.69
C LYS A 112 -12.19 -26.70 45.39
N VAL A 113 -13.23 -26.14 44.76
CA VAL A 113 -14.60 -26.18 45.28
C VAL A 113 -15.11 -27.62 45.33
N ARG A 114 -14.88 -28.40 44.27
CA ARG A 114 -15.27 -29.82 44.23
C ARG A 114 -14.57 -30.64 45.31
N GLN A 115 -13.26 -30.46 45.47
CA GLN A 115 -12.52 -31.12 46.56
C GLN A 115 -13.04 -30.72 47.94
N LYS A 116 -13.37 -29.45 48.17
CA LYS A 116 -13.97 -29.02 49.44
C LYS A 116 -15.35 -29.63 49.69
N LEU A 117 -16.16 -29.77 48.65
CA LEU A 117 -17.45 -30.46 48.74
C LEU A 117 -17.26 -31.93 49.08
N ASP A 118 -16.35 -32.64 48.40
CA ASP A 118 -16.05 -34.05 48.68
C ASP A 118 -15.48 -34.27 50.10
N ILE A 119 -14.72 -33.31 50.64
CA ILE A 119 -14.22 -33.35 52.02
C ILE A 119 -15.32 -33.01 53.05
N SER A 120 -16.21 -32.07 52.73
CA SER A 120 -17.31 -31.65 53.62
C SER A 120 -18.49 -32.63 53.62
N LEU A 121 -18.69 -33.34 52.52
CA LEU A 121 -19.69 -34.38 52.35
C LEU A 121 -19.02 -35.73 52.60
N LYS A 122 -18.68 -36.00 53.87
CA LYS A 122 -18.91 -37.34 54.40
C LYS A 122 -20.42 -37.56 54.35
N ILE A 123 -20.91 -38.00 53.18
CA ILE A 123 -22.29 -38.39 52.97
C ILE A 123 -22.54 -39.57 53.91
N SER A 124 -23.05 -39.27 55.09
CA SER A 124 -23.68 -40.25 55.97
C SER A 124 -24.78 -40.92 55.17
N GLY A 125 -24.68 -42.24 55.03
CA GLY A 125 -25.54 -43.06 54.18
C GLY A 125 -27.02 -42.76 54.43
N TRP A 126 -27.77 -42.65 53.32
CA TRP A 126 -29.21 -42.78 53.35
C TRP A 126 -29.54 -44.23 53.73
N ASN A 127 -29.95 -44.45 54.98
CA ASN A 127 -30.57 -45.70 55.37
C ASN A 127 -31.96 -45.77 54.71
N VAL A 128 -32.04 -46.49 53.59
CA VAL A 128 -33.31 -46.95 53.02
C VAL A 128 -33.85 -48.02 53.96
N ARG A 129 -34.90 -47.69 54.73
CA ARG A 129 -35.66 -48.70 55.49
C ARG A 129 -36.47 -49.55 54.51
N LYS A 130 -36.38 -50.88 54.67
CA LYS A 130 -37.16 -51.89 53.94
C LYS A 130 -38.66 -51.73 54.19
#